data_AF-A0A494XCL1-F1
#
_entry.id   AF-A0A494XCL1-F1
#
_cell.length_a   1.000
_cell.length_b   1.000
_cell.length_c   1.000
_cell.angle_alpha   90.00
_cell.angle_beta   90.00
_cell.angle_gamma   90.00
#
_symmetry.space_group_name_H-M   'P 1'
#
loop_
_entity.id
_entity.type
_entity.pdbx_description
1 polymer ?
#
loop_
_entity_poly.entity_id
_entity_poly.type
_entity_poly.pdbx_seq_one_letter_code
_entity_poly.pdbx_strand_id
1 'polypeptide(L)'
;MLDLRARQPIFYVTDTLPEWELLPNIVKPVTAEAVALECRRPALAIVTHPYWIEKAASLHPERLLALIPDNTFEEYSELWKSRLAHCVLIADLFGSESESLYLEQAFKKEAVLLLRDADHLPSEGQRESMQGSSAEFEVLLRQAVSKLLTDNVSPVWATALQQHTLVQHYSEIRKAVGPHETASFLLAVYEYLLKLPDAASHLLESFLHAQQSGREDCIRTHYRFLSAIHAQNDELREAIDAYGVTALSADDRLRYERICEYAENGRADLAAAWLLRENDDLVGALARLHGAYDSEATDLKYRWLVESSRWEEALALSGAAGISGKAEKRGHPGIRDERLLNGYARKLRGDRHEAIRFFLEAAELDQDAIGLIARIKSEDAAIARLRRNMLETGESEGLTVVNGDDG
;
A
#
# COMPACT_ATOMS: atom_id res chain seq x y z
N MET A 1 -5.80 21.89 4.42
CA MET A 1 -4.91 22.63 3.47
C MET A 1 -3.64 23.02 4.23
N LEU A 2 -2.52 22.32 3.97
CA LEU A 2 -1.25 22.39 4.71
C LEU A 2 -0.74 23.84 4.84
N ASP A 3 -0.44 24.30 6.06
CA ASP A 3 0.17 25.62 6.31
C ASP A 3 1.68 25.57 5.99
N LEU A 4 1.97 25.38 4.70
CA LEU A 4 3.30 25.45 4.10
C LEU A 4 3.69 26.93 4.04
N ARG A 5 4.16 27.46 5.17
CA ARG A 5 4.71 28.82 5.39
C ARG A 5 4.79 29.69 4.11
N ALA A 6 3.70 30.39 3.79
CA ALA A 6 3.56 31.67 3.08
C ALA A 6 4.54 32.15 1.97
N ARG A 7 5.44 31.34 1.39
CA ARG A 7 6.43 31.80 0.40
C ARG A 7 6.75 30.82 -0.73
N GLN A 8 6.27 29.59 -0.70
CA GLN A 8 6.54 28.61 -1.75
C GLN A 8 5.41 28.58 -2.79
N PRO A 9 5.71 28.64 -4.10
CA PRO A 9 4.69 28.47 -5.11
C PRO A 9 4.14 27.05 -5.04
N ILE A 10 2.81 26.94 -4.84
CA ILE A 10 2.09 25.68 -4.94
C ILE A 10 1.61 25.58 -6.38
N PHE A 11 2.03 24.54 -7.09
CA PHE A 11 1.62 24.28 -8.46
C PHE A 11 0.52 23.25 -8.49
N TYR A 12 -0.63 23.59 -9.05
CA TYR A 12 -1.68 22.63 -9.32
C TYR A 12 -1.55 22.15 -10.78
N VAL A 13 -1.06 20.95 -10.94
CA VAL A 13 -0.84 20.32 -12.23
C VAL A 13 -2.15 19.76 -12.73
N THR A 14 -2.62 20.34 -13.82
CA THR A 14 -3.86 19.96 -14.48
C THR A 14 -3.69 20.07 -15.98
N ASP A 15 -4.30 19.14 -16.72
CA ASP A 15 -4.34 19.17 -18.19
C ASP A 15 -5.39 20.19 -18.69
N THR A 16 -6.25 20.68 -17.80
CA THR A 16 -7.26 21.70 -18.06
C THR A 16 -7.11 22.86 -17.09
N LEU A 17 -6.89 24.06 -17.60
CA LEU A 17 -6.92 25.28 -16.79
C LEU A 17 -8.33 25.39 -16.16
N PRO A 18 -8.47 25.34 -14.82
CA PRO A 18 -9.78 25.46 -14.18
C PRO A 18 -10.39 26.82 -14.53
N GLU A 19 -11.73 26.90 -14.53
CA GLU A 19 -12.37 28.20 -14.38
C GLU A 19 -11.83 28.82 -13.08
N TRP A 20 -11.17 29.96 -13.24
CA TRP A 20 -10.16 30.58 -12.38
C TRP A 20 -10.67 31.07 -11.01
N GLU A 21 -11.91 30.76 -10.63
CA GLU A 21 -12.62 31.40 -9.52
C GLU A 21 -12.50 30.68 -8.16
N LEU A 22 -11.94 29.45 -8.09
CA LEU A 22 -11.99 28.65 -6.85
C LEU A 22 -10.64 28.30 -6.21
N LEU A 23 -9.50 28.58 -6.87
CA LEU A 23 -8.18 28.28 -6.29
C LEU A 23 -7.66 29.45 -5.45
N PRO A 24 -7.10 29.21 -4.24
CA PRO A 24 -6.45 30.25 -3.47
C PRO A 24 -5.31 30.90 -4.25
N ASN A 25 -5.07 32.20 -4.05
CA ASN A 25 -4.03 32.98 -4.75
C ASN A 25 -2.60 32.42 -4.66
N ILE A 26 -2.32 31.52 -3.70
CA ILE A 26 -1.02 30.85 -3.55
C ILE A 26 -0.84 29.65 -4.50
N VAL A 27 -1.94 29.13 -5.05
CA VAL A 27 -1.96 27.98 -5.95
C VAL A 27 -1.97 28.46 -7.40
N LYS A 28 -0.94 28.08 -8.16
CA LYS A 28 -0.80 28.38 -9.59
C LYS A 28 -1.13 27.14 -10.41
N PRO A 29 -2.18 27.16 -11.24
CA PRO A 29 -2.42 26.07 -12.17
C PRO A 29 -1.35 26.07 -13.26
N VAL A 30 -0.78 24.92 -13.55
CA VAL A 30 0.28 24.75 -14.56
C VAL A 30 0.07 23.44 -15.31
N THR A 31 0.50 23.39 -16.57
CA THR A 31 0.53 22.14 -17.31
C THR A 31 1.70 21.29 -16.81
N ALA A 32 1.61 19.97 -16.98
CA ALA A 32 2.69 19.09 -16.53
C ALA A 32 4.05 19.36 -17.23
N GLU A 33 4.04 19.94 -18.43
CA GLU A 33 5.24 20.40 -19.13
C GLU A 33 5.80 21.68 -18.51
N ALA A 34 4.93 22.64 -18.16
CA ALA A 34 5.32 23.88 -17.50
C ALA A 34 5.90 23.62 -16.10
N VAL A 35 5.40 22.61 -15.38
CA VAL A 35 5.94 22.19 -14.07
C VAL A 35 7.42 21.84 -14.16
N ALA A 36 7.84 21.11 -15.19
CA ALA A 36 9.25 20.73 -15.36
C ALA A 36 10.17 21.94 -15.63
N LEU A 37 9.62 23.02 -16.19
CA LEU A 37 10.34 24.28 -16.44
C LEU A 37 10.33 25.23 -15.23
N GLU A 38 9.24 25.24 -14.46
CA GLU A 38 8.99 26.19 -13.36
C GLU A 38 9.40 25.66 -11.99
N CYS A 39 9.35 24.34 -11.77
CA CYS A 39 9.78 23.74 -10.51
C CYS A 39 11.31 23.63 -10.46
N ARG A 40 11.92 24.47 -9.62
CA ARG A 40 13.30 24.25 -9.20
C ARG A 40 13.30 23.13 -8.16
N ARG A 41 14.21 22.18 -8.31
CA ARG A 41 14.40 21.12 -7.31
C ARG A 41 14.91 21.74 -6.00
N PRO A 42 14.52 21.18 -4.84
CA PRO A 42 13.66 20.01 -4.65
C PRO A 42 12.15 20.32 -4.70
N ALA A 43 11.30 19.35 -5.06
CA ALA A 43 9.84 19.52 -5.06
C ALA A 43 9.12 18.31 -4.44
N LEU A 44 8.07 18.55 -3.67
CA LEU A 44 7.10 17.58 -3.16
C LEU A 44 5.96 17.42 -4.16
N ALA A 45 5.67 16.21 -4.60
CA ALA A 45 4.48 15.91 -5.37
C ALA A 45 3.39 15.27 -4.49
N ILE A 46 2.16 15.75 -4.58
CA ILE A 46 0.98 15.21 -3.92
C ILE A 46 0.01 14.74 -5.00
N VAL A 47 -0.18 13.43 -5.07
CA VAL A 47 -1.08 12.77 -6.00
C VAL A 47 -2.39 12.48 -5.28
N THR A 48 -3.50 13.06 -5.72
CA THR A 48 -4.83 12.77 -5.14
C THR A 48 -5.64 11.77 -5.95
N HIS A 49 -5.12 11.32 -7.10
CA HIS A 49 -5.78 10.32 -7.92
C HIS A 49 -4.77 9.37 -8.57
N PRO A 50 -4.99 8.04 -8.56
CA PRO A 50 -3.98 7.07 -8.96
C PRO A 50 -3.46 7.20 -10.40
N TYR A 51 -4.27 7.74 -11.33
CA TYR A 51 -3.82 7.91 -12.73
C TYR A 51 -2.75 8.98 -12.93
N TRP A 52 -2.49 9.82 -11.93
CA TRP A 52 -1.42 10.82 -12.01
C TRP A 52 -0.06 10.29 -11.58
N ILE A 53 0.00 9.09 -11.00
CA ILE A 53 1.20 8.62 -10.31
C ILE A 53 2.45 8.55 -11.19
N GLU A 54 2.35 7.95 -12.38
CA GLU A 54 3.49 7.83 -13.30
C GLU A 54 3.92 9.20 -13.84
N LYS A 55 2.96 10.12 -14.04
CA LYS A 55 3.26 11.48 -14.49
C LYS A 55 3.93 12.29 -13.38
N ALA A 56 3.44 12.19 -12.15
CA ALA A 56 4.05 12.80 -10.98
C ALA A 56 5.48 12.26 -10.75
N ALA A 57 5.66 10.94 -10.86
CA ALA A 57 6.97 10.30 -10.74
C ALA A 57 7.97 10.77 -11.81
N SER A 58 7.51 10.98 -13.05
CA SER A 58 8.36 11.47 -14.16
C SER A 58 8.93 12.88 -13.95
N LEU A 59 8.36 13.65 -13.01
CA LEU A 59 8.91 14.95 -12.61
C LEU A 59 10.14 14.79 -11.69
N HIS A 60 10.42 13.56 -11.23
CA HIS A 60 11.44 13.22 -10.25
C HIS A 60 11.39 14.15 -9.03
N PRO A 61 10.23 14.20 -8.34
CA PRO A 61 10.13 14.97 -7.11
C PRO A 61 11.08 14.39 -6.06
N GLU A 62 11.50 15.22 -5.11
CA GLU A 62 12.28 14.73 -3.97
C GLU A 62 11.43 13.81 -3.09
N ARG A 63 10.13 14.15 -2.96
CA ARG A 63 9.15 13.39 -2.20
C ARG A 63 7.85 13.24 -2.98
N LEU A 64 7.22 12.09 -2.86
CA LEU A 64 5.93 11.80 -3.46
C LEU A 64 4.96 11.32 -2.38
N LEU A 65 3.83 12.00 -2.22
CA LEU A 65 2.72 11.55 -1.39
C LEU A 65 1.56 11.15 -2.30
N ALA A 66 0.87 10.08 -1.93
CA ALA A 66 -0.40 9.70 -2.55
C ALA A 66 -1.50 9.84 -1.50
N LEU A 67 -2.39 10.81 -1.65
CA LEU A 67 -3.48 11.10 -0.71
C LEU A 67 -4.81 10.84 -1.43
N ILE A 68 -5.30 9.61 -1.38
CA ILE A 68 -6.42 9.13 -2.18
C ILE A 68 -7.73 9.34 -1.40
N PRO A 69 -8.67 10.16 -1.90
CA PRO A 69 -9.99 10.32 -1.31
C PRO A 69 -10.85 9.07 -1.49
N ASP A 70 -11.94 8.97 -0.75
CA ASP A 70 -12.89 7.85 -0.85
C ASP A 70 -13.68 7.94 -2.17
N ASN A 71 -13.21 7.22 -3.20
CA ASN A 71 -13.77 7.27 -4.55
C ASN A 71 -14.65 6.06 -4.83
N THR A 72 -15.89 6.09 -4.30
CA THR A 72 -16.90 5.03 -4.41
C THR A 72 -17.27 4.59 -5.85
N PHE A 73 -16.89 5.32 -6.89
CA PHE A 73 -17.32 5.09 -8.27
C PHE A 73 -16.34 4.28 -9.16
N GLU A 74 -15.02 4.27 -8.86
CA GLU A 74 -14.00 3.66 -9.75
C GLU A 74 -13.23 2.47 -9.16
N GLU A 75 -13.48 2.10 -7.91
CA GLU A 75 -12.74 1.09 -7.13
C GLU A 75 -12.61 -0.30 -7.80
N TYR A 76 -13.47 -0.59 -8.78
CA TYR A 76 -13.58 -1.91 -9.38
C TYR A 76 -12.80 -2.11 -10.68
N SER A 77 -12.25 -1.06 -11.31
CA SER A 77 -11.50 -1.26 -12.55
C SER A 77 -10.11 -1.84 -12.29
N GLU A 78 -9.68 -2.81 -13.11
CA GLU A 78 -8.32 -3.38 -13.00
C GLU A 78 -7.23 -2.34 -13.25
N LEU A 79 -7.52 -1.29 -14.03
CA LEU A 79 -6.62 -0.16 -14.23
C LEU A 79 -6.48 0.66 -12.94
N TRP A 80 -7.60 0.96 -12.26
CA TRP A 80 -7.59 1.64 -10.97
C TRP A 80 -6.75 0.89 -9.95
N LYS A 81 -7.03 -0.41 -9.73
CA LYS A 81 -6.28 -1.25 -8.79
C LYS A 81 -4.79 -1.28 -9.10
N SER A 82 -4.43 -1.45 -10.39
CA SER A 82 -3.04 -1.45 -10.82
C SER A 82 -2.35 -0.11 -10.54
N ARG A 83 -3.05 1.01 -10.71
CA ARG A 83 -2.51 2.37 -10.50
C ARG A 83 -2.43 2.72 -9.02
N LEU A 84 -3.40 2.28 -8.24
CA LEU A 84 -3.39 2.41 -6.79
C LEU A 84 -2.22 1.63 -6.18
N ALA A 85 -1.97 0.41 -6.65
CA ALA A 85 -0.79 -0.35 -6.26
C ALA A 85 0.50 0.42 -6.57
N HIS A 86 0.60 1.07 -7.75
CA HIS A 86 1.75 1.92 -8.07
C HIS A 86 1.89 3.10 -7.11
N CYS A 87 0.80 3.77 -6.72
CA CYS A 87 0.83 4.84 -5.72
C CYS A 87 1.44 4.38 -4.41
N VAL A 88 0.96 3.26 -3.88
CA VAL A 88 1.43 2.70 -2.60
C VAL A 88 2.92 2.37 -2.68
N LEU A 89 3.37 1.81 -3.80
CA LEU A 89 4.75 1.38 -3.97
C LEU A 89 5.74 2.56 -3.99
N ILE A 90 5.45 3.61 -4.75
CA ILE A 90 6.44 4.68 -4.99
C ILE A 90 6.28 5.89 -4.06
N ALA A 91 5.13 6.05 -3.39
CA ALA A 91 4.93 7.16 -2.47
C ALA A 91 5.78 6.98 -1.20
N ASP A 92 6.36 8.06 -0.70
CA ASP A 92 6.98 8.12 0.64
C ASP A 92 5.92 8.01 1.75
N LEU A 93 4.69 8.46 1.45
CA LEU A 93 3.54 8.39 2.33
C LEU A 93 2.27 8.11 1.51
N PHE A 94 1.52 7.09 1.91
CA PHE A 94 0.20 6.82 1.37
C PHE A 94 -0.88 7.24 2.38
N GLY A 95 -1.90 7.96 1.90
CA GLY A 95 -3.05 8.40 2.67
C GLY A 95 -4.33 7.91 2.00
N SER A 96 -5.28 7.40 2.78
CA SER A 96 -6.61 7.00 2.29
C SER A 96 -7.69 7.54 3.22
N GLU A 97 -8.84 7.97 2.68
CA GLU A 97 -10.03 8.25 3.51
C GLU A 97 -10.80 6.98 3.90
N SER A 98 -10.67 5.91 3.12
CA SER A 98 -11.28 4.60 3.41
C SER A 98 -10.42 3.81 4.39
N GLU A 99 -11.01 3.39 5.51
CA GLU A 99 -10.35 2.57 6.53
C GLU A 99 -10.02 1.16 6.03
N SER A 100 -10.90 0.60 5.19
CA SER A 100 -10.64 -0.71 4.57
C SER A 100 -9.40 -0.66 3.68
N LEU A 101 -9.28 0.39 2.86
CA LEU A 101 -8.10 0.59 2.03
C LEU A 101 -6.86 0.91 2.86
N TYR A 102 -6.99 1.72 3.92
CA TYR A 102 -5.91 1.97 4.87
C TYR A 102 -5.35 0.67 5.44
N LEU A 103 -6.21 -0.22 5.96
CA LEU A 103 -5.79 -1.49 6.53
C LEU A 103 -5.13 -2.40 5.50
N GLU A 104 -5.73 -2.53 4.31
CA GLU A 104 -5.14 -3.31 3.21
C GLU A 104 -3.72 -2.85 2.88
N GLN A 105 -3.48 -1.53 2.86
CA GLN A 105 -2.15 -0.99 2.58
C GLN A 105 -1.20 -1.03 3.79
N ALA A 106 -1.70 -0.96 5.03
CA ALA A 106 -0.88 -1.05 6.23
C ALA A 106 -0.17 -2.41 6.36
N PHE A 107 -0.76 -3.49 5.82
CA PHE A 107 -0.11 -4.80 5.71
C PHE A 107 0.93 -4.91 4.59
N LYS A 108 0.97 -3.94 3.67
CA LYS A 108 1.84 -3.92 2.49
C LYS A 108 2.93 -2.86 2.58
N LYS A 109 2.71 -1.80 3.36
CA LYS A 109 3.58 -0.63 3.51
C LYS A 109 3.51 -0.08 4.93
N GLU A 110 4.67 0.31 5.47
CA GLU A 110 4.77 0.86 6.84
C GLU A 110 4.28 2.31 6.96
N ALA A 111 4.42 3.11 5.90
CA ALA A 111 4.09 4.54 5.89
C ALA A 111 2.70 4.80 5.28
N VAL A 112 1.67 4.55 6.08
CA VAL A 112 0.25 4.68 5.69
C VAL A 112 -0.52 5.49 6.73
N LEU A 113 -1.36 6.44 6.30
CA LEU A 113 -2.21 7.26 7.16
C LEU A 113 -3.68 7.20 6.72
N LEU A 114 -4.58 7.20 7.69
CA LEU A 114 -6.01 7.40 7.48
C LEU A 114 -6.27 8.92 7.45
N LEU A 115 -6.91 9.40 6.40
CA LEU A 115 -7.15 10.83 6.16
C LEU A 115 -8.44 11.33 6.79
N ARG A 116 -9.38 10.42 7.05
CA ARG A 116 -10.67 10.69 7.66
C ARG A 116 -10.75 10.01 9.03
N ASP A 117 -11.58 10.52 9.92
CA ASP A 117 -11.89 9.79 11.14
C ASP A 117 -12.43 8.39 10.82
N ALA A 118 -12.08 7.43 11.68
CA ALA A 118 -12.61 6.07 11.63
C ALA A 118 -14.13 6.10 11.40
N ASP A 119 -14.60 5.26 10.46
CA ASP A 119 -16.02 5.24 10.11
C ASP A 119 -16.83 4.91 11.35
N HIS A 120 -17.69 5.85 11.73
CA HIS A 120 -18.62 5.65 12.82
C HIS A 120 -19.49 4.43 12.46
N LEU A 121 -19.45 3.39 13.29
CA LEU A 121 -20.41 2.30 13.21
C LEU A 121 -21.81 2.93 13.08
N PRO A 122 -22.63 2.52 12.09
CA PRO A 122 -23.95 3.10 11.87
C PRO A 122 -24.85 2.70 13.04
N SER A 123 -24.75 3.44 14.13
CA SER A 123 -25.74 3.44 15.19
C SER A 123 -26.86 4.35 14.71
N GLU A 124 -27.99 3.75 14.33
CA GLU A 124 -29.24 4.48 14.13
C GLU A 124 -29.53 5.31 15.39
N GLY A 125 -29.25 6.62 15.34
CA GLY A 125 -29.73 7.58 16.36
C GLY A 125 -28.70 8.45 17.08
N GLN A 126 -27.38 8.36 16.82
CA GLN A 126 -26.40 9.26 17.48
C GLN A 126 -25.51 9.97 16.45
N ARG A 127 -26.06 10.98 15.77
CA ARG A 127 -25.32 11.86 14.85
C ARG A 127 -24.84 13.18 15.48
N GLU A 128 -25.16 13.46 16.74
CA GLU A 128 -25.00 14.83 17.28
C GLU A 128 -23.93 15.00 18.36
N SER A 129 -23.17 13.98 18.73
CA SER A 129 -22.29 14.09 19.89
C SER A 129 -20.92 13.42 19.74
N MET A 130 -20.19 13.66 18.64
CA MET A 130 -18.72 13.56 18.59
C MET A 130 -18.15 14.34 17.38
N GLN A 131 -18.18 15.67 17.43
CA GLN A 131 -17.52 16.57 16.43
C GLN A 131 -16.00 16.71 16.65
N GLY A 132 -15.32 15.67 17.16
CA GLY A 132 -14.01 15.83 17.81
C GLY A 132 -12.74 15.55 16.99
N SER A 133 -12.74 14.70 15.97
CA SER A 133 -11.51 13.93 15.66
C SER A 133 -10.80 14.30 14.33
N SER A 134 -11.49 14.84 13.32
CA SER A 134 -10.89 15.06 11.99
C SER A 134 -9.72 16.05 12.01
N ALA A 135 -9.72 16.97 12.97
CA ALA A 135 -8.62 17.90 13.19
C ALA A 135 -7.32 17.19 13.63
N GLU A 136 -7.40 16.08 14.36
CA GLU A 136 -6.23 15.38 14.88
C GLU A 136 -5.46 14.66 13.77
N PHE A 137 -6.16 13.99 12.85
CA PHE A 137 -5.52 13.34 11.70
C PHE A 137 -4.97 14.36 10.70
N GLU A 138 -5.64 15.49 10.50
CA GLU A 138 -5.08 16.58 9.68
C GLU A 138 -3.80 17.16 10.32
N VAL A 139 -3.79 17.35 11.65
CA VAL A 139 -2.60 17.80 12.38
C VAL A 139 -1.47 16.78 12.25
N LEU A 140 -1.77 15.50 12.38
CA LEU A 140 -0.78 14.43 12.25
C LEU A 140 -0.19 14.36 10.84
N LEU A 141 -1.03 14.45 9.81
CA LEU A 141 -0.59 14.53 8.41
C LEU A 141 0.32 15.74 8.19
N ARG A 142 -0.07 16.92 8.69
CA ARG A 142 0.76 18.14 8.60
C ARG A 142 2.13 17.94 9.24
N GLN A 143 2.18 17.31 10.41
CA GLN A 143 3.45 17.03 11.10
C GLN A 143 4.29 15.99 10.36
N ALA A 144 3.67 14.93 9.82
CA ALA A 144 4.34 13.90 9.02
C ALA A 144 4.98 14.53 7.77
N VAL A 145 4.22 15.33 7.02
CA VAL A 145 4.71 16.03 5.83
C VAL A 145 5.81 17.02 6.20
N SER A 146 5.63 17.81 7.26
CA SER A 146 6.65 18.77 7.69
C SER A 146 7.98 18.07 8.02
N LYS A 147 7.97 17.00 8.81
CA LYS A 147 9.21 16.27 9.18
C LYS A 147 9.82 15.53 8.00
N LEU A 148 9.00 15.01 7.09
CA LEU A 148 9.49 14.38 5.86
C LEU A 148 10.26 15.38 4.99
N LEU A 149 9.78 16.63 4.91
CA LEU A 149 10.42 17.69 4.12
C LEU A 149 11.63 18.33 4.82
N THR A 150 11.55 18.61 6.13
CA THR A 150 12.62 19.35 6.82
C THR A 150 13.72 18.45 7.34
N ASP A 151 13.34 17.29 7.88
CA ASP A 151 14.25 16.44 8.64
C ASP A 151 14.58 15.14 7.90
N ASN A 152 13.97 14.91 6.71
CA ASN A 152 14.05 13.65 5.97
C ASN A 152 13.69 12.43 6.85
N VAL A 153 12.73 12.62 7.76
CA VAL A 153 12.29 11.57 8.69
C VAL A 153 11.13 10.80 8.06
N SER A 154 11.29 9.47 7.99
CA SER A 154 10.24 8.56 7.51
C SER A 154 8.95 8.73 8.34
N PRO A 155 7.76 8.81 7.71
CA PRO A 155 6.50 9.06 8.40
C PRO A 155 5.92 7.84 9.13
N VAL A 156 6.65 6.72 9.22
CA VAL A 156 6.24 5.50 9.95
C VAL A 156 5.86 5.78 11.41
N TRP A 157 6.53 6.73 12.06
CA TRP A 157 6.16 7.14 13.43
C TRP A 157 4.73 7.72 13.51
N ALA A 158 4.28 8.39 12.45
CA ALA A 158 2.94 8.97 12.41
C ALA A 158 1.90 7.86 12.24
N THR A 159 2.18 6.86 11.41
CA THR A 159 1.35 5.66 11.29
C THR A 159 1.17 4.96 12.63
N ALA A 160 2.25 4.70 13.36
CA ALA A 160 2.17 4.08 14.68
C ALA A 160 1.37 4.92 15.69
N LEU A 161 1.56 6.25 15.69
CA LEU A 161 0.81 7.15 16.57
C LEU A 161 -0.69 7.12 16.25
N GLN A 162 -1.06 7.16 14.96
CA GLN A 162 -2.46 7.08 14.54
C GLN A 162 -3.10 5.75 14.95
N GLN A 163 -2.38 4.64 14.78
CA GLN A 163 -2.84 3.32 15.20
C GLN A 163 -3.10 3.26 16.70
N HIS A 164 -2.26 3.90 17.54
CA HIS A 164 -2.52 3.99 18.97
C HIS A 164 -3.80 4.77 19.28
N THR A 165 -4.07 5.87 18.58
CA THR A 165 -5.34 6.62 18.69
C THR A 165 -6.53 5.74 18.29
N LEU A 166 -6.40 4.95 17.23
CA LEU A 166 -7.45 4.04 16.76
C LEU A 166 -7.72 2.90 17.75
N VAL A 167 -6.69 2.33 18.39
CA VAL A 167 -6.87 1.37 19.49
C VAL A 167 -7.68 1.99 20.63
N GLN A 168 -7.37 3.22 21.02
CA GLN A 168 -8.13 3.93 22.07
C GLN A 168 -9.59 4.13 21.65
N HIS A 169 -9.80 4.60 20.42
CA HIS A 169 -11.13 4.82 19.85
C HIS A 169 -12.00 3.55 19.86
N TYR A 170 -11.51 2.44 19.31
CA TYR A 170 -12.27 1.19 19.29
C TYR A 170 -12.42 0.56 20.68
N SER A 171 -11.46 0.76 21.58
CA SER A 171 -11.59 0.36 22.99
C SER A 171 -12.72 1.13 23.68
N GLU A 172 -12.87 2.43 23.43
CA GLU A 172 -13.95 3.25 23.97
C GLU A 172 -15.32 2.87 23.40
N ILE A 173 -15.41 2.67 22.08
CA ILE A 173 -16.63 2.15 21.43
C ILE A 173 -17.03 0.81 22.05
N ARG A 174 -16.09 -0.13 22.18
CA ARG A 174 -16.33 -1.44 22.77
C ARG A 174 -16.78 -1.35 24.23
N LYS A 175 -16.25 -0.41 25.02
CA LYS A 175 -16.72 -0.16 26.40
C LYS A 175 -18.15 0.40 26.44
N ALA A 176 -18.52 1.24 25.48
CA ALA A 176 -19.83 1.88 25.43
C ALA A 176 -20.93 0.95 24.89
N VAL A 177 -20.66 0.23 23.81
CA VAL A 177 -21.61 -0.66 23.11
C VAL A 177 -21.58 -2.08 23.68
N GLY A 178 -20.49 -2.45 24.37
CA GLY A 178 -20.20 -3.82 24.77
C GLY A 178 -19.53 -4.62 23.64
N PRO A 179 -19.35 -5.94 23.85
CA PRO A 179 -18.82 -6.86 22.84
C PRO A 179 -19.59 -6.77 21.52
N HIS A 180 -18.89 -6.41 20.43
CA HIS A 180 -19.46 -6.21 19.10
C HIS A 180 -18.48 -6.70 18.03
N GLU A 181 -18.96 -7.41 16.99
CA GLU A 181 -18.13 -8.02 15.93
C GLU A 181 -17.13 -7.03 15.33
N THR A 182 -17.62 -5.97 14.67
CA THR A 182 -16.77 -5.02 13.94
C THR A 182 -15.81 -4.24 14.84
N ALA A 183 -16.28 -3.68 15.96
CA ALA A 183 -15.42 -2.94 16.89
C ALA A 183 -14.30 -3.83 17.44
N SER A 184 -14.60 -5.08 17.80
CA SER A 184 -13.61 -6.02 18.33
C SER A 184 -12.65 -6.51 17.25
N PHE A 185 -13.13 -6.67 16.01
CA PHE A 185 -12.27 -7.02 14.87
C PHE A 185 -11.26 -5.92 14.58
N LEU A 186 -11.73 -4.68 14.41
CA LEU A 186 -10.86 -3.54 14.12
C LEU A 186 -9.88 -3.28 15.25
N LEU A 187 -10.33 -3.35 16.51
CA LEU A 187 -9.47 -3.27 17.67
C LEU A 187 -8.35 -4.33 17.63
N ALA A 188 -8.69 -5.59 17.35
CA ALA A 188 -7.72 -6.67 17.24
C ALA A 188 -6.72 -6.45 16.10
N VAL A 189 -7.17 -5.94 14.95
CA VAL A 189 -6.29 -5.63 13.81
C VAL A 189 -5.31 -4.50 14.16
N TYR A 190 -5.77 -3.42 14.78
CA TYR A 190 -4.86 -2.34 15.21
C TYR A 190 -3.89 -2.78 16.30
N GLU A 191 -4.36 -3.58 17.25
CA GLU A 191 -3.51 -4.20 18.27
C GLU A 191 -2.47 -5.13 17.63
N TYR A 192 -2.83 -5.90 16.60
CA TYR A 192 -1.89 -6.72 15.83
C TYR A 192 -0.82 -5.88 15.12
N LEU A 193 -1.22 -4.79 14.45
CA LEU A 193 -0.28 -3.89 13.77
C LEU A 193 0.73 -3.27 14.75
N LEU A 194 0.29 -3.01 15.98
CA LEU A 194 1.11 -2.47 17.07
C LEU A 194 1.80 -3.53 17.93
N LYS A 195 1.60 -4.83 17.63
CA LYS A 195 2.13 -5.98 18.40
C LYS A 195 1.72 -5.95 19.88
N LEU A 196 0.48 -5.58 20.14
CA LEU A 196 -0.12 -5.55 21.48
C LEU A 196 -0.67 -6.94 21.86
N PRO A 197 -0.58 -7.33 23.14
CA PRO A 197 -0.89 -8.69 23.58
C PRO A 197 -2.38 -9.07 23.50
N ASP A 198 -3.27 -8.08 23.52
CA ASP A 198 -4.72 -8.31 23.60
C ASP A 198 -5.36 -8.67 22.25
N ALA A 199 -4.62 -8.58 21.14
CA ALA A 199 -5.13 -8.76 19.77
C ALA A 199 -5.87 -10.10 19.59
N ALA A 200 -5.31 -11.21 20.08
CA ALA A 200 -5.92 -12.53 19.96
C ALA A 200 -7.26 -12.61 20.72
N SER A 201 -7.34 -11.98 21.90
CA SER A 201 -8.55 -12.01 22.74
C SER A 201 -9.69 -11.24 22.08
N HIS A 202 -9.41 -10.04 21.55
CA HIS A 202 -10.42 -9.25 20.84
C HIS A 202 -10.83 -9.87 19.50
N LEU A 203 -9.92 -10.55 18.79
CA LEU A 203 -10.26 -11.28 17.57
C LEU A 203 -11.20 -12.46 17.86
N LEU A 204 -10.92 -13.24 18.92
CA LEU A 204 -11.77 -14.34 19.34
C LEU A 204 -13.16 -13.86 19.75
N GLU A 205 -13.25 -12.74 20.45
CA GLU A 205 -14.54 -12.12 20.77
C GLU A 205 -15.30 -11.77 19.48
N SER A 206 -14.65 -11.10 18.54
CA SER A 206 -15.26 -10.77 17.25
C SER A 206 -15.77 -12.01 16.50
N PHE A 207 -14.94 -13.07 16.44
CA PHE A 207 -15.31 -14.34 15.82
C PHE A 207 -16.55 -14.98 16.48
N LEU A 208 -16.63 -15.00 17.82
CA LEU A 208 -17.79 -15.54 18.54
C LEU A 208 -19.07 -14.77 18.19
N HIS A 209 -18.99 -13.44 18.07
CA HIS A 209 -20.13 -12.62 17.65
C HIS A 209 -20.55 -12.87 16.19
N ALA A 210 -19.58 -13.00 15.28
CA ALA A 210 -19.86 -13.34 13.88
C ALA A 210 -20.54 -14.72 13.77
N GLN A 211 -20.07 -15.69 14.55
CA GLN A 211 -20.65 -17.04 14.60
C GLN A 211 -22.07 -17.02 15.18
N GLN A 212 -22.32 -16.28 16.26
CA GLN A 212 -23.66 -16.12 16.86
C GLN A 212 -24.64 -15.43 15.91
N SER A 213 -24.15 -14.50 15.08
CA SER A 213 -24.92 -13.82 14.04
C SER A 213 -25.20 -14.70 12.81
N GLY A 214 -24.70 -15.95 12.80
CA GLY A 214 -24.93 -16.91 11.71
C GLY A 214 -24.09 -16.65 10.46
N ARG A 215 -22.98 -15.90 10.59
CA ARG A 215 -22.13 -15.54 9.46
C ARG A 215 -21.27 -16.74 9.04
N GLU A 216 -21.58 -17.34 7.89
CA GLU A 216 -20.96 -18.60 7.45
C GLU A 216 -19.46 -18.47 7.11
N ASP A 217 -18.99 -17.29 6.72
CA ASP A 217 -17.60 -17.04 6.32
C ASP A 217 -16.68 -16.63 7.49
N CYS A 218 -17.20 -16.54 8.73
CA CYS A 218 -16.46 -16.06 9.90
C CYS A 218 -15.17 -16.85 10.19
N ILE A 219 -15.14 -18.15 9.87
CA ILE A 219 -13.93 -18.98 10.03
C ILE A 219 -12.81 -18.46 9.11
N ARG A 220 -13.14 -18.08 7.88
CA ARG A 220 -12.14 -17.59 6.91
C ARG A 220 -11.78 -16.13 7.13
N THR A 221 -12.74 -15.29 7.54
CA THR A 221 -12.54 -13.85 7.68
C THR A 221 -11.99 -13.43 9.04
N HIS A 222 -12.37 -14.13 10.12
CA HIS A 222 -11.96 -13.79 11.48
C HIS A 222 -10.99 -14.83 12.05
N TYR A 223 -11.40 -16.11 12.10
CA TYR A 223 -10.61 -17.13 12.79
C TYR A 223 -9.23 -17.36 12.13
N ARG A 224 -9.16 -17.31 10.79
CA ARG A 224 -7.89 -17.46 10.06
C ARG A 224 -6.84 -16.45 10.53
N PHE A 225 -7.24 -15.23 10.89
CA PHE A 225 -6.33 -14.17 11.30
C PHE A 225 -5.57 -14.48 12.61
N LEU A 226 -6.07 -15.42 13.43
CA LEU A 226 -5.31 -15.94 14.58
C LEU A 226 -3.98 -16.55 14.16
N SER A 227 -3.91 -17.16 12.98
CA SER A 227 -2.66 -17.71 12.47
C SER A 227 -1.59 -16.63 12.26
N ALA A 228 -1.97 -15.43 11.83
CA ALA A 228 -1.05 -14.30 11.73
C ALA A 228 -0.62 -13.79 13.11
N ILE A 229 -1.56 -13.63 14.04
CA ILE A 229 -1.28 -13.17 15.41
C ILE A 229 -0.28 -14.12 16.11
N HIS A 230 -0.56 -15.42 16.10
CA HIS A 230 0.33 -16.42 16.70
C HIS A 230 1.69 -16.48 15.98
N ALA A 231 1.73 -16.39 14.65
CA ALA A 231 2.98 -16.35 13.90
C ALA A 231 3.81 -15.08 14.19
N GLN A 232 3.17 -13.93 14.45
CA GLN A 232 3.83 -12.69 14.84
C GLN A 232 4.44 -12.79 16.25
N ASN A 233 3.80 -13.55 17.14
CA ASN A 233 4.21 -13.76 18.53
C ASN A 233 5.20 -14.93 18.73
N ASP A 234 5.73 -15.53 17.65
CA ASP A 234 6.61 -16.71 17.69
C ASP A 234 5.93 -17.99 18.23
N GLU A 235 4.60 -18.04 18.24
CA GLU A 235 3.77 -19.17 18.65
C GLU A 235 3.44 -20.05 17.44
N LEU A 236 4.47 -20.61 16.81
CA LEU A 236 4.34 -21.26 15.49
C LEU A 236 3.34 -22.43 15.49
N ARG A 237 3.28 -23.21 16.56
CA ARG A 237 2.41 -24.39 16.61
C ARG A 237 0.94 -23.97 16.60
N GLU A 238 0.60 -23.01 17.45
CA GLU A 238 -0.72 -22.41 17.56
C GLU A 238 -1.12 -21.75 16.23
N ALA A 239 -0.16 -21.11 15.55
CA ALA A 239 -0.37 -20.50 14.25
C ALA A 239 -0.72 -21.53 13.16
N ILE A 240 0.00 -22.65 13.12
CA ILE A 240 -0.25 -23.76 12.19
C ILE A 240 -1.61 -24.41 12.48
N ASP A 241 -1.91 -24.69 13.75
CA ASP A 241 -3.17 -25.29 14.17
C ASP A 241 -4.35 -24.40 13.76
N ALA A 242 -4.25 -23.08 13.99
CA ALA A 242 -5.27 -22.12 13.59
C ALA A 242 -5.48 -22.08 12.06
N TYR A 243 -4.40 -22.06 11.26
CA TYR A 243 -4.52 -22.10 9.80
C TYR A 243 -5.16 -23.41 9.31
N GLY A 244 -4.74 -24.54 9.89
CA GLY A 244 -5.23 -25.88 9.55
C GLY A 244 -6.75 -26.04 9.72
N VAL A 245 -7.32 -25.47 10.77
CA VAL A 245 -8.79 -25.43 10.98
C VAL A 245 -9.50 -24.72 9.82
N THR A 246 -8.86 -23.70 9.24
CA THR A 246 -9.44 -22.90 8.15
C THR A 246 -9.08 -23.40 6.75
N ALA A 247 -8.28 -24.46 6.62
CA ALA A 247 -7.83 -25.02 5.35
C ALA A 247 -8.93 -25.90 4.69
N LEU A 248 -10.00 -25.24 4.26
CA LEU A 248 -11.21 -25.91 3.75
C LEU A 248 -11.09 -26.32 2.28
N SER A 249 -10.32 -25.58 1.47
CA SER A 249 -10.13 -25.86 0.05
C SER A 249 -8.94 -26.80 -0.21
N ALA A 250 -8.89 -27.43 -1.39
CA ALA A 250 -7.75 -28.26 -1.79
C ALA A 250 -6.45 -27.44 -1.83
N ASP A 251 -6.51 -26.21 -2.33
CA ASP A 251 -5.37 -25.30 -2.38
C ASP A 251 -4.89 -24.94 -0.98
N ASP A 252 -5.79 -24.62 -0.06
CA ASP A 252 -5.41 -24.30 1.33
C ASP A 252 -4.76 -25.51 2.02
N ARG A 253 -5.22 -26.74 1.73
CA ARG A 253 -4.62 -27.96 2.29
C ARG A 253 -3.20 -28.20 1.77
N LEU A 254 -2.97 -28.00 0.47
CA LEU A 254 -1.62 -28.08 -0.10
C LEU A 254 -0.68 -27.06 0.52
N ARG A 255 -1.16 -25.84 0.78
CA ARG A 255 -0.39 -24.81 1.48
C ARG A 255 -0.11 -25.22 2.93
N TYR A 256 -1.13 -25.70 3.65
CA TYR A 256 -0.99 -26.20 5.01
C TYR A 256 0.04 -27.33 5.12
N GLU A 257 0.00 -28.33 4.24
CA GLU A 257 0.96 -29.43 4.20
C GLU A 257 2.40 -28.92 4.04
N ARG A 258 2.61 -27.95 3.14
CA ARG A 258 3.90 -27.30 2.95
C ARG A 258 4.37 -26.51 4.18
N ILE A 259 3.45 -25.83 4.87
CA ILE A 259 3.76 -25.13 6.13
C ILE A 259 4.20 -26.12 7.22
N CYS A 260 3.49 -27.24 7.36
CA CYS A 260 3.86 -28.32 8.27
C CYS A 260 5.24 -28.89 7.92
N GLU A 261 5.52 -29.15 6.64
CA GLU A 261 6.83 -29.62 6.20
C GLU A 261 7.96 -28.65 6.59
N TYR A 262 7.76 -27.33 6.44
CA TYR A 262 8.74 -26.36 6.90
C TYR A 262 8.98 -26.45 8.42
N ALA A 263 7.90 -26.51 9.20
CA ALA A 263 7.99 -26.58 10.66
C ALA A 263 8.68 -27.87 11.14
N GLU A 264 8.34 -29.02 10.56
CA GLU A 264 8.93 -30.33 10.88
C GLU A 264 10.43 -30.39 10.56
N ASN A 265 10.87 -29.69 9.50
CA ASN A 265 12.27 -29.58 9.13
C ASN A 265 13.04 -28.51 9.91
N GLY A 266 12.46 -27.94 10.98
CA GLY A 266 13.09 -26.90 11.79
C GLY A 266 13.19 -25.53 11.11
N ARG A 267 12.46 -25.31 10.01
CA ARG A 267 12.45 -24.07 9.23
C ARG A 267 11.31 -23.16 9.67
N ALA A 268 11.34 -22.79 10.95
CA ALA A 268 10.28 -22.02 11.62
C ALA A 268 10.01 -20.67 10.95
N ASP A 269 11.05 -19.93 10.56
CA ASP A 269 10.90 -18.63 9.91
C ASP A 269 10.19 -18.72 8.55
N LEU A 270 10.43 -19.79 7.79
CA LEU A 270 9.74 -20.03 6.52
C LEU A 270 8.26 -20.34 6.76
N ALA A 271 7.95 -21.21 7.72
CA ALA A 271 6.57 -21.52 8.08
C ALA A 271 5.81 -20.27 8.56
N ALA A 272 6.41 -19.47 9.45
CA ALA A 272 5.85 -18.22 9.93
C ALA A 272 5.66 -17.19 8.80
N ALA A 273 6.65 -17.04 7.91
CA ALA A 273 6.54 -16.13 6.77
C ALA A 273 5.37 -16.51 5.84
N TRP A 274 5.17 -17.80 5.59
CA TRP A 274 4.02 -18.29 4.81
C TRP A 274 2.69 -17.97 5.49
N LEU A 275 2.58 -18.22 6.79
CA LEU A 275 1.35 -17.92 7.55
C LEU A 275 1.01 -16.41 7.51
N LEU A 276 2.01 -15.54 7.65
CA LEU A 276 1.83 -14.10 7.52
C LEU A 276 1.39 -13.71 6.11
N ARG A 277 2.03 -14.27 5.07
CA ARG A 277 1.68 -14.00 3.66
C ARG A 277 0.25 -14.43 3.32
N GLU A 278 -0.22 -15.54 3.86
CA GLU A 278 -1.58 -16.06 3.65
C GLU A 278 -2.66 -15.22 4.33
N ASN A 279 -2.26 -14.34 5.26
CA ASN A 279 -3.12 -13.33 5.88
C ASN A 279 -2.84 -11.92 5.32
N ASP A 280 -2.24 -11.86 4.13
CA ASP A 280 -1.87 -10.62 3.42
C ASP A 280 -0.89 -9.69 4.14
N ASP A 281 -0.31 -10.11 5.27
CA ASP A 281 0.77 -9.40 5.96
C ASP A 281 2.11 -9.62 5.25
N LEU A 282 2.29 -8.90 4.15
CA LEU A 282 3.49 -8.94 3.33
C LEU A 282 4.68 -8.30 4.05
N VAL A 283 4.46 -7.24 4.84
CA VAL A 283 5.53 -6.57 5.62
C VAL A 283 6.11 -7.55 6.64
N GLY A 284 5.24 -8.20 7.44
CA GLY A 284 5.63 -9.22 8.41
C GLY A 284 6.29 -10.43 7.74
N ALA A 285 5.72 -10.92 6.64
CA ALA A 285 6.27 -12.06 5.91
C ALA A 285 7.69 -11.79 5.38
N LEU A 286 7.92 -10.64 4.76
CA LEU A 286 9.25 -10.27 4.24
C LEU A 286 10.25 -9.98 5.37
N ALA A 287 9.79 -9.45 6.51
CA ALA A 287 10.63 -9.25 7.69
C ALA A 287 11.16 -10.58 8.25
N ARG A 288 10.32 -11.62 8.32
CA ARG A 288 10.74 -12.98 8.70
C ARG A 288 11.81 -13.56 7.78
N LEU A 289 11.72 -13.28 6.48
CA LEU A 289 12.71 -13.73 5.49
C LEU A 289 13.99 -12.89 5.46
N HIS A 290 14.04 -11.73 6.12
CA HIS A 290 15.20 -10.84 6.06
C HIS A 290 16.46 -11.45 6.69
N GLY A 291 16.32 -12.30 7.70
CA GLY A 291 17.41 -12.98 8.38
C GLY A 291 17.76 -14.37 7.84
N ALA A 292 17.00 -14.89 6.88
CA ALA A 292 17.18 -16.24 6.36
C ALA A 292 18.22 -16.27 5.22
N TYR A 293 19.34 -16.97 5.44
CA TYR A 293 20.42 -17.12 4.45
C TYR A 293 20.23 -18.35 3.53
N ASP A 294 19.06 -18.98 3.58
CA ASP A 294 18.74 -20.12 2.74
C ASP A 294 18.42 -19.68 1.29
N SER A 295 18.82 -20.51 0.33
CA SER A 295 18.51 -20.31 -1.09
C SER A 295 17.01 -20.30 -1.31
N GLU A 296 16.27 -21.18 -0.64
CA GLU A 296 14.81 -21.26 -0.78
C GLU A 296 14.13 -20.00 -0.23
N ALA A 297 14.58 -19.49 0.92
CA ALA A 297 14.07 -18.25 1.50
C ALA A 297 14.31 -17.04 0.58
N THR A 298 15.49 -16.99 -0.05
CA THR A 298 15.85 -15.94 -1.01
C THR A 298 14.96 -16.00 -2.26
N ASP A 299 14.73 -17.19 -2.81
CA ASP A 299 13.85 -17.39 -3.96
C ASP A 299 12.38 -17.07 -3.63
N LEU A 300 11.93 -17.40 -2.41
CA LEU A 300 10.61 -17.07 -1.91
C LEU A 300 10.44 -15.55 -1.80
N LYS A 301 11.41 -14.88 -1.16
CA LYS A 301 11.45 -13.43 -1.00
C LYS A 301 11.42 -12.74 -2.36
N TYR A 302 12.23 -13.21 -3.31
CA TYR A 302 12.23 -12.69 -4.68
C TYR A 302 10.84 -12.82 -5.32
N ARG A 303 10.23 -14.01 -5.29
CA ARG A 303 8.89 -14.22 -5.86
C ARG A 303 7.83 -13.32 -5.24
N TRP A 304 7.83 -13.13 -3.92
CA TRP A 304 6.86 -12.27 -3.26
C TRP A 304 7.08 -10.79 -3.54
N LEU A 305 8.34 -10.33 -3.65
CA LEU A 305 8.65 -8.97 -4.11
C LEU A 305 8.16 -8.76 -5.55
N VAL A 306 8.29 -9.77 -6.40
CA VAL A 306 7.76 -9.77 -7.76
C VAL A 306 6.22 -9.71 -7.74
N GLU A 307 5.55 -10.63 -7.08
CA GLU A 307 4.08 -10.66 -7.02
C GLU A 307 3.47 -9.38 -6.44
N SER A 308 4.15 -8.75 -5.47
CA SER A 308 3.74 -7.48 -4.86
C SER A 308 4.18 -6.23 -5.63
N SER A 309 4.76 -6.40 -6.82
CA SER A 309 5.24 -5.31 -7.68
C SER A 309 6.36 -4.44 -7.08
N ARG A 310 7.09 -4.94 -6.07
CA ARG A 310 8.28 -4.31 -5.46
C ARG A 310 9.52 -4.59 -6.30
N TRP A 311 9.48 -4.20 -7.57
CA TRP A 311 10.47 -4.55 -8.60
C TRP A 311 11.88 -4.06 -8.28
N GLU A 312 12.03 -2.86 -7.72
CA GLU A 312 13.33 -2.29 -7.37
C GLU A 312 14.03 -3.10 -6.28
N GLU A 313 13.27 -3.59 -5.29
CA GLU A 313 13.80 -4.45 -4.24
C GLU A 313 14.11 -5.85 -4.74
N ALA A 314 13.29 -6.39 -5.64
CA ALA A 314 13.58 -7.66 -6.31
C ALA A 314 14.87 -7.59 -7.13
N LEU A 315 15.11 -6.47 -7.84
CA LEU A 315 16.35 -6.20 -8.57
C LEU A 315 17.55 -6.10 -7.63
N ALA A 316 17.42 -5.37 -6.52
CA ALA A 316 18.47 -5.23 -5.52
C ALA A 316 18.84 -6.60 -4.92
N LEU A 317 17.85 -7.44 -4.64
CA LEU A 317 18.06 -8.80 -4.14
C LEU A 317 18.80 -9.68 -5.15
N SER A 318 18.44 -9.60 -6.43
CA SER A 318 19.11 -10.32 -7.52
C SER A 318 20.58 -9.91 -7.68
N GLY A 319 20.85 -8.60 -7.63
CA GLY A 319 22.21 -8.06 -7.74
C GLY A 319 23.10 -8.43 -6.55
N ALA A 320 22.57 -8.34 -5.32
CA ALA A 320 23.32 -8.63 -4.09
C ALA A 320 23.68 -10.11 -3.93
N ALA A 321 22.82 -11.02 -4.40
CA ALA A 321 23.06 -12.46 -4.32
C ALA A 321 24.07 -12.98 -5.38
N GLY A 322 24.69 -12.10 -6.19
CA GLY A 322 25.65 -12.49 -7.22
C GLY A 322 25.03 -13.38 -8.31
N ILE A 323 23.72 -13.24 -8.52
CA ILE A 323 22.90 -14.06 -9.43
C ILE A 323 23.08 -13.64 -10.90
N SER A 324 23.57 -12.41 -11.14
CA SER A 324 23.90 -11.94 -12.49
C SER A 324 25.13 -12.70 -13.04
N GLY A 325 24.87 -13.72 -13.86
CA GLY A 325 25.90 -14.37 -14.69
C GLY A 325 26.04 -15.89 -14.58
N LYS A 326 25.29 -16.58 -13.71
CA LYS A 326 25.25 -18.06 -13.72
C LYS A 326 23.94 -18.55 -14.31
N ALA A 327 24.05 -19.15 -15.49
CA ALA A 327 23.00 -19.77 -16.27
C ALA A 327 21.94 -20.50 -15.42
N GLU A 328 20.67 -20.23 -15.75
CA GLU A 328 19.47 -21.06 -15.56
C GLU A 328 19.61 -22.14 -14.49
N LYS A 329 19.67 -21.74 -13.21
CA LYS A 329 19.20 -22.61 -12.13
C LYS A 329 17.75 -22.27 -11.86
N ARG A 330 16.91 -23.30 -11.74
CA ARG A 330 15.49 -23.21 -11.35
C ARG A 330 15.36 -22.23 -10.19
N GLY A 331 14.69 -21.10 -10.40
CA GLY A 331 14.35 -20.13 -9.36
C GLY A 331 14.94 -18.72 -9.51
N HIS A 332 15.96 -18.53 -10.36
CA HIS A 332 16.65 -17.24 -10.48
C HIS A 332 16.25 -16.47 -11.76
N PRO A 333 16.21 -15.13 -11.72
CA PRO A 333 15.94 -14.33 -12.91
C PRO A 333 16.98 -14.62 -13.98
N GLY A 334 16.52 -15.15 -15.12
CA GLY A 334 17.35 -15.12 -16.32
C GLY A 334 17.59 -13.67 -16.76
N ILE A 335 18.49 -13.47 -17.73
CA ILE A 335 18.74 -12.15 -18.32
C ILE A 335 17.42 -11.50 -18.77
N ARG A 336 16.46 -12.29 -19.28
CA ARG A 336 15.10 -11.85 -19.62
C ARG A 336 14.37 -11.21 -18.43
N ASP A 337 14.31 -11.91 -17.30
CA ASP A 337 13.52 -11.45 -16.15
C ASP A 337 14.14 -10.21 -15.52
N GLU A 338 15.48 -10.11 -15.52
CA GLU A 338 16.18 -8.89 -15.12
C GLU A 338 15.80 -7.70 -16.03
N ARG A 339 15.73 -7.89 -17.35
CA ARG A 339 15.29 -6.85 -18.29
C ARG A 339 13.84 -6.46 -18.06
N LEU A 340 12.95 -7.43 -17.84
CA LEU A 340 11.55 -7.17 -17.53
C LEU A 340 11.40 -6.36 -16.24
N LEU A 341 12.08 -6.75 -15.16
CA LEU A 341 12.06 -6.03 -13.89
C LEU A 341 12.58 -4.61 -14.02
N ASN A 342 13.69 -4.41 -14.74
CA ASN A 342 14.20 -3.06 -15.03
C ASN A 342 13.17 -2.24 -15.81
N GLY A 343 12.50 -2.83 -16.80
CA GLY A 343 11.43 -2.16 -17.55
C GLY A 343 10.26 -1.74 -16.66
N TYR A 344 9.80 -2.62 -15.75
CA TYR A 344 8.74 -2.28 -14.80
C TYR A 344 9.15 -1.20 -13.79
N ALA A 345 10.37 -1.28 -13.25
CA ALA A 345 10.90 -0.26 -12.33
C ALA A 345 10.97 1.12 -13.01
N ARG A 346 11.46 1.18 -14.25
CA ARG A 346 11.48 2.43 -15.03
C ARG A 346 10.08 2.94 -15.33
N LYS A 347 9.14 2.06 -15.66
CA LYS A 347 7.73 2.43 -15.86
C LYS A 347 7.14 3.06 -14.59
N LEU A 348 7.37 2.46 -13.41
CA LEU A 348 6.90 2.99 -12.13
C LEU A 348 7.43 4.40 -11.84
N ARG A 349 8.68 4.68 -12.22
CA ARG A 349 9.30 6.01 -12.07
C ARG A 349 8.87 7.02 -13.13
N GLY A 350 8.02 6.63 -14.08
CA GLY A 350 7.62 7.49 -15.19
C GLY A 350 8.67 7.61 -16.31
N ASP A 351 9.76 6.84 -16.25
CA ASP A 351 10.84 6.78 -17.25
C ASP A 351 10.41 5.95 -18.47
N ARG A 352 9.39 6.42 -19.18
CA ARG A 352 8.72 5.68 -20.27
C ARG A 352 9.69 5.17 -21.33
N HIS A 353 10.62 6.02 -21.79
CA HIS A 353 11.55 5.68 -22.86
C HIS A 353 12.50 4.55 -22.44
N GLU A 354 13.01 4.62 -21.21
CA GLU A 354 13.87 3.57 -20.64
C GLU A 354 13.07 2.28 -20.41
N ALA A 355 11.83 2.37 -19.93
CA ALA A 355 10.96 1.22 -19.77
C ALA A 355 10.76 0.48 -21.11
N ILE A 356 10.44 1.22 -22.18
CA ILE A 356 10.28 0.65 -23.53
C ILE A 356 11.58 0.02 -24.01
N ARG A 357 12.73 0.66 -23.78
CA ARG A 357 14.05 0.12 -24.15
C ARG A 357 14.28 -1.23 -23.48
N PHE A 358 14.06 -1.34 -22.18
CA PHE A 358 14.21 -2.60 -21.44
C PHE A 358 13.21 -3.67 -21.90
N PHE A 359 11.96 -3.31 -22.22
CA PHE A 359 11.00 -4.26 -22.76
C PHE A 359 11.34 -4.74 -24.18
N LEU A 360 11.96 -3.88 -25.01
CA LEU A 360 12.50 -4.29 -26.31
C LEU A 360 13.69 -5.24 -26.15
N GLU A 361 14.62 -4.94 -25.24
CA GLU A 361 15.75 -5.83 -24.90
C GLU A 361 15.25 -7.19 -24.36
N ALA A 362 14.16 -7.21 -23.58
CA ALA A 362 13.51 -8.45 -23.16
C ALA A 362 12.83 -9.18 -24.34
N ALA A 363 12.25 -8.43 -25.29
CA ALA A 363 11.59 -8.96 -26.48
C ALA A 363 12.55 -9.66 -27.46
N GLU A 364 13.82 -9.28 -27.46
CA GLU A 364 14.87 -10.00 -28.20
C GLU A 364 15.05 -11.43 -27.69
N LEU A 365 14.76 -11.68 -26.42
CA LEU A 365 14.85 -12.99 -25.77
C LEU A 365 13.52 -13.76 -25.81
N ASP A 366 12.40 -13.04 -25.69
CA ASP A 366 11.06 -13.61 -25.69
C ASP A 366 10.05 -12.63 -26.31
N GLN A 367 9.50 -12.99 -27.47
CA GLN A 367 8.60 -12.14 -28.24
C GLN A 367 7.33 -11.74 -27.46
N ASP A 368 6.92 -12.49 -26.45
CA ASP A 368 5.76 -12.16 -25.62
C ASP A 368 5.95 -10.84 -24.85
N ALA A 369 7.19 -10.44 -24.59
CA ALA A 369 7.50 -9.16 -23.94
C ALA A 369 7.10 -7.92 -24.78
N ILE A 370 6.92 -8.07 -26.10
CA ILE A 370 6.39 -7.00 -26.97
C ILE A 370 4.99 -6.56 -26.51
N GLY A 371 4.20 -7.48 -25.95
CA GLY A 371 2.87 -7.19 -25.40
C GLY A 371 2.89 -6.13 -24.29
N LEU A 372 4.00 -5.98 -23.57
CA LEU A 372 4.15 -4.97 -22.51
C LEU A 372 4.25 -3.54 -23.07
N ILE A 373 4.84 -3.38 -24.25
CA ILE A 373 4.91 -2.09 -24.95
C ILE A 373 3.51 -1.70 -25.45
N ALA A 374 2.77 -2.65 -26.01
CA ALA A 374 1.38 -2.45 -26.39
C ALA A 374 0.50 -2.10 -25.18
N ARG A 375 0.76 -2.74 -24.03
CA ARG A 375 0.08 -2.48 -22.77
C ARG A 375 0.30 -1.05 -22.27
N ILE A 376 1.54 -0.54 -22.28
CA ILE A 376 1.80 0.88 -21.94
C ILE A 376 0.94 1.80 -22.81
N LYS A 377 0.90 1.55 -24.13
CA LYS A 377 0.10 2.37 -25.05
C LYS A 377 -1.40 2.26 -24.77
N SER A 378 -1.90 1.07 -24.42
CA SER A 378 -3.32 0.89 -24.08
C SER A 378 -3.69 1.55 -22.76
N GLU A 379 -2.79 1.51 -21.78
CA GLU A 379 -2.98 2.19 -20.49
C GLU A 379 -3.01 3.70 -20.69
N ASP A 380 -2.11 4.27 -21.50
CA ASP A 380 -2.15 5.69 -21.85
C ASP A 380 -3.47 6.09 -22.52
N ALA A 381 -3.97 5.27 -23.45
CA ALA A 381 -5.22 5.53 -24.14
C ALA A 381 -6.44 5.43 -23.19
N ALA A 382 -6.42 4.46 -22.27
CA ALA A 382 -7.45 4.31 -21.25
C ALA A 382 -7.44 5.49 -20.28
N ILE A 383 -6.26 5.93 -19.82
CA ILE A 383 -6.08 7.12 -18.99
C ILE A 383 -6.58 8.36 -19.71
N ALA A 384 -6.20 8.56 -20.99
CA ALA A 384 -6.66 9.71 -21.77
C ALA A 384 -8.19 9.73 -21.97
N ARG A 385 -8.81 8.55 -22.11
CA ARG A 385 -10.26 8.41 -22.21
C ARG A 385 -10.96 8.70 -20.89
N LEU A 386 -10.46 8.14 -19.78
CA LEU A 386 -11.00 8.37 -18.44
C LEU A 386 -10.89 9.85 -18.08
N ARG A 387 -9.74 10.47 -18.33
CA ARG A 387 -9.57 11.93 -18.18
C ARG A 387 -10.61 12.72 -18.97
N ARG A 388 -10.89 12.35 -20.21
CA ARG A 388 -11.92 13.01 -21.01
C ARG A 388 -13.32 12.85 -20.43
N ASN A 389 -13.66 11.66 -19.97
CA ASN A 389 -14.96 11.40 -19.36
C ASN A 389 -15.14 12.17 -18.04
N MET A 390 -14.09 12.25 -17.20
CA MET A 390 -14.10 13.03 -15.96
C MET A 390 -14.25 14.54 -16.23
N LEU A 391 -13.68 15.03 -17.34
CA LEU A 391 -13.89 16.41 -17.79
C LEU A 391 -15.33 16.69 -18.24
N GLU A 392 -16.03 15.68 -18.77
CA GLU A 392 -17.44 15.80 -19.17
C GLU A 392 -18.39 15.72 -17.96
N THR A 393 -17.99 15.08 -16.86
CA THR A 393 -18.78 14.97 -15.61
C THR A 393 -18.55 16.12 -14.63
N GLY A 394 -17.52 16.95 -14.83
CA GLY A 394 -17.23 18.11 -13.97
C GLY A 394 -16.48 17.76 -12.68
N GLU A 395 -15.86 16.58 -12.62
CA GLU A 395 -15.03 16.16 -11.47
C GLU A 395 -13.62 16.78 -11.61
N SER A 396 -13.26 17.67 -10.68
CA SER A 396 -11.93 18.28 -10.66
C SER A 396 -10.97 17.46 -9.80
N GLU A 397 -9.97 16.85 -10.43
CA GLU A 397 -8.86 16.19 -9.75
C GLU A 397 -7.53 16.78 -10.22
N GLY A 398 -6.51 16.74 -9.37
CA GLY A 398 -5.21 17.28 -9.75
C GLY A 398 -4.04 16.75 -8.96
N LEU A 399 -2.88 16.95 -9.55
CA LEU A 399 -1.59 16.71 -8.93
C LEU A 399 -1.13 18.05 -8.35
N THR A 400 -0.73 18.10 -7.08
CA THR A 400 -0.19 19.32 -6.49
C THR A 400 1.31 19.18 -6.29
N VAL A 401 2.13 20.10 -6.79
CA VAL A 401 3.58 20.13 -6.62
C VAL A 401 3.97 21.35 -5.78
N VAL A 402 4.80 21.14 -4.75
CA VAL A 402 5.27 22.18 -3.83
C VAL A 402 6.80 22.25 -3.91
N ASN A 403 7.39 23.40 -4.24
CA ASN A 403 8.87 23.54 -4.24
C ASN A 403 9.41 23.62 -2.81
N GLY A 404 10.39 22.79 -2.47
CA GLY A 404 11.29 22.95 -1.33
C GLY A 404 12.45 23.90 -1.66
N ASP A 405 12.98 24.59 -0.65
CA ASP A 405 14.15 25.47 -0.79
C ASP A 405 15.37 24.83 -0.14
N ASP A 406 16.54 24.99 -0.78
CA ASP A 406 17.85 24.76 -0.16
C ASP A 406 18.13 25.93 0.81
N GLY A 407 17.83 25.73 2.09
CA GLY A 407 18.08 26.70 3.16
C GLY A 407 18.67 26.07 4.40
#